data_AF-A0A1H8UV76-F1
#
_entry.id   AF-A0A1H8UV76-F1
#
_cell.length_a   1.000
_cell.length_b   1.000
_cell.length_c   1.000
_cell.angle_alpha   90.00
_cell.angle_beta   90.00
_cell.angle_gamma   90.00
#
_symmetry.space_group_name_H-M   'P 1'
#
loop_
_entity.id
_entity.type
_entity.pdbx_description
1 polymer ?
#
loop_
_entity_poly.entity_id
_entity_poly.type
_entity_poly.pdbx_seq_one_letter_code
_entity_poly.pdbx_strand_id
1 'polypeptide(L)'
;MLPELLGSPRGQRTQRAVAQRVNPEKTYRVLRDRLIDADTVANRARLAEECAALAKWQEAWEQYDEIVRRPNGDEPVFHLGLAEADLELGRPDAALAGLEALKAREPDFASARGHMAYARALAALGRTDEALDAFEAISQHHHSYEARARLAALMADTGRIEEDRRTAQEILDRLRRAPAHVRKIQAGWGRVAEEVLRRT
;
A
#
# COMPACT_ATOMS: atom_id res chain seq x y z
N MET A 1 -25.69 -38.82 -21.25
CA MET A 1 -26.75 -37.83 -21.49
C MET A 1 -26.55 -36.68 -20.51
N LEU A 2 -26.22 -35.49 -21.04
CA LEU A 2 -26.26 -34.17 -20.39
C LEU A 2 -27.72 -33.80 -20.01
N PRO A 3 -28.06 -32.65 -19.36
CA PRO A 3 -27.36 -31.65 -18.50
C PRO A 3 -28.25 -31.23 -17.28
N GLU A 4 -27.95 -30.13 -16.56
CA GLU A 4 -28.91 -29.19 -15.87
C GLU A 4 -28.43 -28.55 -14.53
N LEU A 5 -27.17 -28.10 -14.40
CA LEU A 5 -26.80 -27.23 -13.26
C LEU A 5 -26.01 -25.97 -13.65
N LEU A 6 -26.07 -25.58 -14.93
CA LEU A 6 -25.55 -24.31 -15.44
C LEU A 6 -26.72 -23.36 -15.72
N GLY A 7 -27.27 -22.73 -14.69
CA GLY A 7 -28.41 -21.83 -14.93
C GLY A 7 -28.94 -21.02 -13.76
N SER A 8 -28.15 -20.72 -12.71
CA SER A 8 -28.62 -19.81 -11.65
C SER A 8 -27.82 -18.49 -11.61
N PRO A 9 -28.48 -17.32 -11.47
CA PRO A 9 -27.82 -16.00 -11.37
C PRO A 9 -26.85 -15.88 -10.19
N ARG A 10 -26.97 -16.76 -9.19
CA ARG A 10 -26.04 -16.86 -8.05
C ARG A 10 -24.74 -17.62 -8.38
N GLY A 11 -24.75 -18.55 -9.35
CA GLY A 11 -23.56 -19.28 -9.81
C GLY A 11 -22.62 -18.46 -10.70
N GLN A 12 -23.13 -17.43 -11.39
CA GLN A 12 -22.28 -16.53 -12.20
C GLN A 12 -21.43 -15.59 -11.33
N ARG A 13 -21.90 -15.21 -10.14
CA ARG A 13 -21.15 -14.34 -9.20
C ARG A 13 -19.98 -15.08 -8.54
N THR A 14 -20.16 -16.35 -8.19
CA THR A 14 -19.08 -17.18 -7.63
C THR A 14 -18.03 -17.53 -8.68
N GLN A 15 -18.42 -17.81 -9.93
CA GLN A 15 -17.46 -17.97 -11.02
C GLN A 15 -16.67 -16.69 -11.32
N ARG A 16 -17.27 -15.49 -11.23
CA ARG A 16 -16.55 -14.22 -11.44
C ARG A 16 -15.52 -13.95 -10.34
N ALA A 17 -15.88 -14.19 -9.07
CA ALA A 17 -14.98 -14.02 -7.93
C ALA A 17 -13.85 -15.07 -7.89
N VAL A 18 -14.11 -16.28 -8.39
CA VAL A 18 -13.08 -17.32 -8.56
C VAL A 18 -12.21 -17.04 -9.80
N ALA A 19 -12.79 -16.58 -10.91
CA ALA A 19 -12.03 -16.20 -12.12
C ALA A 19 -11.07 -15.03 -11.89
N GLN A 20 -11.45 -14.07 -11.02
CA GLN A 20 -10.55 -12.99 -10.57
C GLN A 20 -9.35 -13.50 -9.75
N ARG A 21 -9.48 -14.66 -9.08
CA ARG A 21 -8.36 -15.31 -8.39
C ARG A 21 -7.55 -16.25 -9.29
N VAL A 22 -8.09 -16.67 -10.42
CA VAL A 22 -7.49 -17.70 -11.30
C VAL A 22 -6.66 -17.11 -12.43
N ASN A 23 -6.77 -15.80 -12.73
CA ASN A 23 -5.86 -15.14 -13.67
C ASN A 23 -5.69 -13.64 -13.36
N PRO A 24 -4.78 -13.27 -12.45
CA PRO A 24 -4.50 -11.88 -12.09
C PRO A 24 -4.20 -11.00 -13.32
N GLU A 25 -3.58 -11.59 -14.36
CA GLU A 25 -3.22 -10.87 -15.58
C GLU A 25 -4.42 -10.58 -16.49
N LYS A 26 -5.58 -11.22 -16.31
CA LYS A 26 -6.74 -10.99 -17.18
C LYS A 26 -7.26 -9.56 -17.03
N THR A 27 -7.35 -9.06 -15.80
CA THR A 27 -7.81 -7.69 -15.53
C THR A 27 -6.83 -6.68 -16.10
N TYR A 28 -5.54 -6.86 -15.84
CA TYR A 28 -4.46 -6.06 -16.44
C TYR A 28 -4.57 -5.98 -17.96
N ARG A 29 -4.68 -7.12 -18.67
CA ARG A 29 -4.79 -7.14 -20.14
C ARG A 29 -5.99 -6.34 -20.64
N VAL A 30 -7.16 -6.54 -20.01
CA VAL A 30 -8.39 -5.80 -20.37
C VAL A 30 -8.23 -4.30 -20.14
N LEU A 31 -7.59 -3.87 -19.06
CA LEU A 31 -7.37 -2.45 -18.76
C LEU A 31 -6.35 -1.82 -19.71
N ARG A 32 -5.30 -2.56 -20.05
CA ARG A 32 -4.31 -2.14 -21.05
C ARG A 32 -4.94 -1.98 -22.43
N ASP A 33 -5.75 -2.94 -22.87
CA ASP A 33 -6.42 -2.86 -24.18
C ASP A 33 -7.41 -1.67 -24.22
N ARG A 34 -8.14 -1.40 -23.12
CA ARG A 34 -9.00 -0.20 -23.01
C ARG A 34 -8.23 1.11 -23.09
N LEU A 35 -7.00 1.15 -22.57
CA LEU A 35 -6.15 2.34 -22.67
C LEU A 35 -5.71 2.57 -24.12
N ILE A 36 -5.42 1.49 -24.86
CA ILE A 36 -5.12 1.56 -26.30
C ILE A 36 -6.34 2.08 -27.08
N ASP A 37 -7.53 1.57 -26.76
CA ASP A 37 -8.78 2.01 -27.42
C ASP A 37 -9.10 3.48 -27.12
N ALA A 38 -8.85 3.93 -25.89
CA ALA A 38 -9.10 5.31 -25.46
C ALA A 38 -8.14 5.78 -24.37
N ASP A 39 -7.28 6.73 -24.71
CA ASP A 39 -6.31 7.34 -23.80
C ASP A 39 -6.94 8.43 -22.91
N THR A 40 -7.69 7.99 -21.89
CA THR A 40 -8.33 8.86 -20.90
C THR A 40 -7.65 8.76 -19.53
N VAL A 41 -7.72 9.83 -18.72
CA VAL A 41 -7.23 9.81 -17.33
C VAL A 41 -7.85 8.66 -16.53
N ALA A 42 -9.16 8.42 -16.69
CA ALA A 42 -9.85 7.33 -16.01
C ALA A 42 -9.33 5.94 -16.42
N ASN A 43 -9.00 5.73 -17.70
CA ASN A 43 -8.43 4.46 -18.16
C ASN A 43 -7.00 4.27 -17.65
N ARG A 44 -6.17 5.34 -17.67
CA ARG A 44 -4.83 5.30 -17.09
C ARG A 44 -4.85 5.02 -15.60
N ALA A 45 -5.71 5.70 -14.84
CA ALA A 45 -5.81 5.54 -13.39
C ALA A 45 -6.14 4.09 -13.02
N ARG A 46 -7.13 3.49 -13.69
CA ARG A 46 -7.48 2.09 -13.47
C ARG A 46 -6.33 1.14 -13.80
N LEU A 47 -5.60 1.40 -14.90
CA LEU A 47 -4.42 0.60 -15.23
C LEU A 47 -3.31 0.78 -14.19
N ALA A 48 -3.07 2.00 -13.72
CA ALA A 48 -2.08 2.32 -12.69
C ALA A 48 -2.37 1.58 -11.38
N GLU A 49 -3.62 1.59 -10.92
CA GLU A 49 -4.07 0.86 -9.73
C GLU A 49 -3.88 -0.65 -9.87
N GLU A 50 -4.22 -1.23 -11.04
CA GLU A 50 -4.02 -2.65 -11.30
C GLU A 50 -2.52 -3.01 -11.37
N CYS A 51 -1.70 -2.16 -12.00
CA CYS A 51 -0.25 -2.33 -12.04
C CYS A 51 0.34 -2.30 -10.62
N ALA A 52 -0.08 -1.35 -9.78
CA ALA A 52 0.32 -1.28 -8.38
C ALA A 52 -0.10 -2.55 -7.60
N ALA A 53 -1.33 -3.03 -7.78
CA ALA A 53 -1.82 -4.25 -7.14
C ALA A 53 -1.04 -5.51 -7.55
N LEU A 54 -0.48 -5.53 -8.77
CA LEU A 54 0.37 -6.59 -9.30
C LEU A 54 1.88 -6.35 -9.03
N ALA A 55 2.23 -5.33 -8.23
CA ALA A 55 3.61 -4.90 -7.98
C ALA A 55 4.42 -4.54 -9.25
N LYS A 56 3.73 -4.16 -10.32
CA LYS A 56 4.32 -3.61 -11.55
C LYS A 56 4.56 -2.11 -11.40
N TRP A 57 5.42 -1.76 -10.45
CA TRP A 57 5.59 -0.38 -9.98
C TRP A 57 6.07 0.58 -11.06
N GLN A 58 6.92 0.12 -11.99
CA GLN A 58 7.39 0.96 -13.10
C GLN A 58 6.24 1.33 -14.06
N GLU A 59 5.40 0.36 -14.45
CA GLU A 59 4.22 0.64 -15.28
C GLU A 59 3.20 1.52 -14.54
N ALA A 60 3.00 1.29 -13.23
CA ALA A 60 2.12 2.11 -12.41
C ALA A 60 2.60 3.57 -12.35
N TRP A 61 3.89 3.76 -12.11
CA TRP A 61 4.55 5.07 -12.10
C TRP A 61 4.34 5.78 -13.44
N GLU A 62 4.61 5.12 -14.56
CA GLU A 62 4.42 5.70 -15.91
C GLU A 62 2.98 6.18 -16.14
N GLN A 63 1.98 5.42 -15.66
CA GLN A 63 0.59 5.84 -15.81
C GLN A 63 0.25 7.04 -14.92
N TYR A 64 0.69 7.06 -13.66
CA TYR A 64 0.44 8.20 -12.78
C TYR A 64 1.17 9.46 -13.24
N ASP A 65 2.42 9.32 -13.67
CA ASP A 65 3.26 10.38 -14.19
C ASP A 65 2.63 11.03 -15.46
N GLU A 66 2.05 10.22 -16.34
CA GLU A 66 1.26 10.69 -17.48
C GLU A 66 -0.05 11.36 -17.06
N ILE A 67 -0.71 10.91 -16.00
CA ILE A 67 -1.94 11.51 -15.49
C ILE A 67 -1.65 12.91 -14.96
N VAL A 68 -0.69 13.07 -14.05
CA VAL A 68 -0.44 14.33 -13.34
C VAL A 68 0.02 15.47 -14.26
N ARG A 69 0.51 15.16 -15.46
CA ARG A 69 0.83 16.14 -16.52
C ARG A 69 -0.38 16.64 -17.30
N ARG A 70 -1.56 16.02 -17.16
CA ARG A 70 -2.76 16.38 -17.93
C ARG A 70 -3.59 17.46 -17.23
N PRO A 71 -4.34 18.28 -17.97
CA PRO A 71 -5.18 19.34 -17.41
C PRO A 71 -6.21 18.89 -16.36
N ASN A 72 -6.61 17.62 -16.40
CA ASN A 72 -7.58 17.01 -15.49
C ASN A 72 -6.94 15.93 -14.58
N GLY A 73 -5.62 15.98 -14.39
CA GLY A 73 -4.87 15.02 -13.59
C GLY A 73 -4.39 15.55 -12.25
N ASP A 74 -4.85 16.71 -11.80
CA ASP A 74 -4.39 17.36 -10.56
C ASP A 74 -5.11 16.83 -9.30
N GLU A 75 -5.87 15.74 -9.40
CA GLU A 75 -6.52 15.16 -8.22
C GLU A 75 -5.46 14.59 -7.23
N PRO A 76 -5.60 14.86 -5.92
CA PRO A 76 -4.63 14.44 -4.90
C PRO A 76 -4.27 12.95 -4.92
N VAL A 77 -5.24 12.10 -5.29
CA VAL A 77 -5.08 10.65 -5.32
C VAL A 77 -4.05 10.19 -6.38
N PHE A 78 -3.90 10.92 -7.49
CA PHE A 78 -2.93 10.57 -8.54
C PHE A 78 -1.51 10.91 -8.12
N HIS A 79 -1.33 12.07 -7.47
CA HIS A 79 -0.04 12.47 -6.89
C HIS A 79 0.39 11.52 -5.77
N LEU A 80 -0.56 11.06 -4.93
CA LEU A 80 -0.29 10.03 -3.93
C LEU A 80 0.12 8.70 -4.58
N GLY A 81 -0.58 8.26 -5.64
CA GLY A 81 -0.23 7.05 -6.38
C GLY A 81 1.17 7.12 -7.02
N LEU A 82 1.55 8.29 -7.54
CA LEU A 82 2.89 8.54 -8.08
C LEU A 82 3.96 8.40 -6.98
N ALA A 83 3.76 9.06 -5.83
CA ALA A 83 4.71 9.00 -4.72
C ALA A 83 4.85 7.59 -4.12
N GLU A 84 3.75 6.83 -4.03
CA GLU A 84 3.82 5.42 -3.63
C GLU A 84 4.64 4.60 -4.64
N ALA A 85 4.44 4.82 -5.95
CA ALA A 85 5.22 4.13 -6.97
C ALA A 85 6.71 4.51 -6.92
N ASP A 86 7.05 5.77 -6.67
CA ASP A 86 8.44 6.20 -6.47
C ASP A 86 9.10 5.50 -5.27
N LEU A 87 8.38 5.31 -4.16
CA LEU A 87 8.90 4.56 -3.01
C LEU A 87 9.22 3.10 -3.36
N GLU A 88 8.31 2.42 -4.03
CA GLU A 88 8.48 1.02 -4.41
C GLU A 88 9.58 0.85 -5.48
N LEU A 89 9.87 1.89 -6.26
CA LEU A 89 10.99 1.95 -7.20
C LEU A 89 12.32 2.36 -6.55
N GLY A 90 12.36 2.57 -5.23
CA GLY A 90 13.58 2.96 -4.51
C GLY A 90 13.98 4.42 -4.75
N ARG A 91 13.02 5.31 -4.99
CA ARG A 91 13.21 6.75 -5.19
C ARG A 91 12.58 7.56 -4.04
N PRO A 92 13.05 7.38 -2.79
CA PRO A 92 12.41 7.97 -1.63
C PRO A 92 12.49 9.51 -1.60
N ASP A 93 13.52 10.12 -2.19
CA ASP A 93 13.61 11.59 -2.34
C ASP A 93 12.47 12.15 -3.19
N ALA A 94 12.19 11.52 -4.34
CA ALA A 94 11.11 11.94 -5.24
C ALA A 94 9.74 11.78 -4.59
N ALA A 95 9.53 10.64 -3.91
CA ALA A 95 8.30 10.40 -3.17
C ALA A 95 8.06 11.42 -2.06
N LEU A 96 9.09 11.71 -1.27
CA LEU A 96 8.99 12.69 -0.19
C LEU A 96 8.67 14.09 -0.73
N ALA A 97 9.40 14.54 -1.76
CA ALA A 97 9.16 15.84 -2.39
C ALA A 97 7.74 15.93 -2.96
N GLY A 98 7.25 14.87 -3.61
CA GLY A 98 5.89 14.79 -4.13
C GLY A 98 4.83 14.88 -3.02
N LEU A 99 5.03 14.19 -1.90
CA LEU A 99 4.11 14.21 -0.76
C LEU A 99 4.10 15.56 -0.03
N GLU A 100 5.26 16.20 0.12
CA GLU A 100 5.36 17.55 0.69
C GLU A 100 4.66 18.58 -0.21
N ALA A 101 4.87 18.50 -1.52
CA ALA A 101 4.17 19.36 -2.49
C ALA A 101 2.65 19.14 -2.45
N LEU A 102 2.21 17.88 -2.37
CA LEU A 102 0.81 17.52 -2.24
C LEU A 102 0.20 18.11 -0.95
N LYS A 103 0.87 17.93 0.20
CA LYS A 103 0.42 18.50 1.48
C LYS A 103 0.35 20.02 1.46
N ALA A 104 1.29 20.69 0.78
CA ALA A 104 1.31 22.14 0.66
C ALA A 104 0.17 22.68 -0.21
N ARG A 105 -0.18 21.96 -1.29
CA ARG A 105 -1.27 22.31 -2.20
C ARG A 105 -2.65 21.99 -1.61
N GLU A 106 -2.77 20.84 -0.96
CA GLU A 106 -4.03 20.27 -0.49
C GLU A 106 -3.93 19.87 0.99
N PRO A 107 -3.88 20.86 1.92
CA PRO A 107 -3.67 20.59 3.35
C PRO A 107 -4.77 19.72 3.98
N ASP A 108 -5.98 19.77 3.42
CA ASP A 108 -7.14 19.00 3.87
C ASP A 108 -7.12 17.55 3.35
N PHE A 109 -6.24 17.23 2.39
CA PHE A 109 -6.06 15.87 1.90
C PHE A 109 -5.24 15.04 2.90
N ALA A 110 -5.92 14.55 3.94
CA ALA A 110 -5.36 13.63 4.91
C ALA A 110 -5.78 12.19 4.59
N SER A 111 -4.80 11.35 4.25
CA SER A 111 -5.05 9.92 4.01
C SER A 111 -4.06 9.05 4.78
N ALA A 112 -4.54 7.93 5.33
CA ALA A 112 -3.68 6.96 6.02
C ALA A 112 -2.57 6.42 5.11
N ARG A 113 -2.87 6.29 3.80
CA ARG A 113 -1.91 5.92 2.76
C ARG A 113 -0.82 6.97 2.59
N GLY A 114 -1.19 8.25 2.48
CA GLY A 114 -0.24 9.36 2.37
C GLY A 114 0.67 9.48 3.60
N HIS A 115 0.11 9.35 4.80
CA HIS A 115 0.91 9.36 6.04
C HIS A 115 1.90 8.18 6.07
N MET A 116 1.46 6.98 5.67
CA MET A 116 2.33 5.81 5.59
C MET A 116 3.44 5.97 4.56
N ALA A 117 3.12 6.47 3.36
CA ALA A 117 4.10 6.74 2.31
C ALA A 117 5.15 7.76 2.80
N TYR A 118 4.70 8.83 3.47
CA TYR A 118 5.59 9.85 4.03
C TYR A 118 6.56 9.29 5.08
N ALA A 119 6.04 8.53 6.06
CA ALA A 119 6.88 7.89 7.08
C ALA A 119 7.89 6.90 6.49
N ARG A 120 7.48 6.12 5.48
CA ARG A 120 8.37 5.22 4.75
C ARG A 120 9.45 5.96 3.96
N ALA A 121 9.12 7.10 3.36
CA ALA A 121 10.08 7.94 2.64
C ALA A 121 11.16 8.47 3.59
N LEU A 122 10.75 9.03 4.74
CA LEU A 122 11.66 9.50 5.78
C LEU A 122 12.61 8.39 6.25
N ALA A 123 12.07 7.20 6.54
CA ALA A 123 12.87 6.06 6.99
C ALA A 123 13.90 5.63 5.94
N ALA A 124 13.50 5.57 4.66
CA ALA A 124 14.39 5.20 3.56
C ALA A 124 15.51 6.22 3.32
N LEU A 125 15.28 7.50 3.68
CA LEU A 125 16.27 8.57 3.61
C LEU A 125 17.16 8.66 4.85
N GLY A 126 16.96 7.80 5.85
CA GLY A 126 17.69 7.87 7.12
C GLY A 126 17.31 9.06 8.00
N ARG A 127 16.18 9.73 7.73
CA ARG A 127 15.58 10.75 8.60
C ARG A 127 14.86 10.07 9.77
N THR A 128 15.65 9.36 10.58
CA THR A 128 15.19 8.38 11.56
C THR A 128 14.23 8.95 12.58
N ASP A 129 14.59 10.07 13.23
CA ASP A 129 13.77 10.64 14.32
C ASP A 129 12.39 11.06 13.79
N GLU A 130 12.36 11.70 12.62
CA GLU A 130 11.10 12.12 11.98
C GLU A 130 10.26 10.92 11.53
N ALA A 131 10.90 9.84 11.07
CA ALA A 131 10.21 8.61 10.71
C ALA A 131 9.62 7.91 11.95
N LEU A 132 10.33 7.90 13.08
CA LEU A 132 9.83 7.38 14.35
C LEU A 132 8.58 8.15 14.80
N ASP A 133 8.64 9.49 14.83
CA ASP A 133 7.50 10.34 15.17
C ASP A 133 6.30 10.09 14.25
N ALA A 134 6.55 9.99 12.94
CA ALA A 134 5.51 9.75 11.96
C ALA A 134 4.86 8.35 12.13
N PHE A 135 5.65 7.30 12.32
CA PHE A 135 5.12 5.95 12.56
C PHE A 135 4.37 5.85 13.88
N GLU A 136 4.85 6.52 14.93
CA GLU A 136 4.17 6.59 16.21
C GLU A 136 2.79 7.23 16.05
N ALA A 137 2.71 8.40 15.40
CA ALA A 137 1.43 9.08 15.14
C ALA A 137 0.45 8.18 14.36
N ILE A 138 0.92 7.50 13.30
CA ILE A 138 0.07 6.56 12.53
C ILE A 138 -0.41 5.42 13.42
N SER A 139 0.45 4.88 14.29
CA SER A 139 0.12 3.75 15.16
C SER A 139 -0.95 4.09 16.19
N GLN A 140 -0.97 5.34 16.67
CA GLN A 140 -1.93 5.86 17.63
C GLN A 140 -3.29 6.15 16.96
N HIS A 141 -3.29 6.78 15.78
CA HIS A 141 -4.53 7.17 15.10
C HIS A 141 -5.20 6.02 14.34
N HIS A 142 -4.44 5.21 13.61
CA HIS A 142 -5.00 4.21 12.69
C HIS A 142 -4.89 2.76 13.20
N HIS A 143 -4.32 2.56 14.40
CA HIS A 143 -4.11 1.23 14.99
C HIS A 143 -3.43 0.22 14.04
N SER A 144 -2.62 0.70 13.09
CA SER A 144 -2.05 -0.09 12.00
C SER A 144 -0.98 -1.08 12.49
N TYR A 145 -1.13 -2.37 12.11
CA TYR A 145 -0.12 -3.40 12.36
C TYR A 145 1.18 -3.12 11.59
N GLU A 146 1.07 -2.61 10.37
CA GLU A 146 2.21 -2.20 9.56
C GLU A 146 3.00 -1.08 10.26
N ALA A 147 2.31 -0.02 10.69
CA ALA A 147 2.97 1.13 11.31
C ALA A 147 3.76 0.71 12.56
N ARG A 148 3.14 -0.12 13.42
CA ARG A 148 3.81 -0.63 14.63
C ARG A 148 4.99 -1.53 14.30
N ALA A 149 4.86 -2.40 13.31
CA ALA A 149 5.94 -3.31 12.92
C ALA A 149 7.13 -2.54 12.33
N ARG A 150 6.86 -1.51 11.51
CA ARG A 150 7.89 -0.61 10.97
C ARG A 150 8.53 0.25 12.07
N LEU A 151 7.74 0.76 13.00
CA LEU A 151 8.23 1.49 14.18
C LEU A 151 9.19 0.61 15.00
N ALA A 152 8.77 -0.61 15.34
CA ALA A 152 9.59 -1.59 16.05
C ALA A 152 10.91 -1.87 15.32
N ALA A 153 10.84 -2.24 14.03
CA ALA A 153 12.04 -2.47 13.23
C ALA A 153 13.00 -1.26 13.19
N LEU A 154 12.48 -0.04 13.03
CA LEU A 154 13.29 1.18 13.01
C LEU A 154 13.94 1.47 14.38
N MET A 155 13.23 1.21 15.48
CA MET A 155 13.80 1.32 16.83
C MET A 155 14.89 0.27 17.10
N ALA A 156 14.70 -0.96 16.58
CA ALA A 156 15.70 -2.03 16.65
C ALA A 156 17.01 -1.60 15.97
N ASP A 157 16.90 -1.08 14.74
CA ASP A 157 18.04 -0.68 13.92
C ASP A 157 18.81 0.53 14.49
N THR A 158 18.17 1.30 15.39
CA THR A 158 18.72 2.53 15.98
C THR A 158 19.14 2.36 17.45
N GLY A 159 19.03 1.16 18.00
CA GLY A 159 19.51 0.81 19.34
C GLY A 159 18.55 1.16 20.48
N ARG A 160 17.26 1.46 20.19
CA ARG A 160 16.22 1.72 21.20
C ARG A 160 15.54 0.43 21.67
N ILE A 161 16.35 -0.50 22.18
CA ILE A 161 16.02 -1.93 22.38
C ILE A 161 14.79 -2.18 23.28
N GLU A 162 14.65 -1.48 24.42
CA GLU A 162 13.55 -1.76 25.37
C GLU A 162 12.17 -1.30 24.85
N GLU A 163 12.09 -0.13 24.22
CA GLU A 163 10.87 0.40 23.62
C GLU A 163 10.42 -0.45 22.42
N ASP A 164 11.40 -0.99 21.70
CA ASP A 164 11.21 -1.91 20.60
C ASP A 164 10.56 -3.24 21.04
N ARG A 165 11.12 -3.91 22.07
CA ARG A 165 10.56 -5.17 22.59
C ARG A 165 9.11 -5.02 23.01
N ARG A 166 8.76 -3.92 23.68
CA ARG A 166 7.38 -3.64 24.09
C ARG A 166 6.46 -3.53 22.88
N THR A 167 6.86 -2.75 21.87
CA THR A 167 6.06 -2.52 20.67
C THR A 167 5.84 -3.81 19.88
N ALA A 168 6.89 -4.62 19.73
CA ALA A 168 6.79 -5.92 19.06
C ALA A 168 5.90 -6.92 19.84
N GLN A 169 5.98 -6.97 21.17
CA GLN A 169 5.11 -7.80 22.00
C GLN A 169 3.63 -7.40 21.87
N GLU A 170 3.34 -6.09 21.84
CA GLU A 170 1.97 -5.60 21.66
C GLU A 170 1.35 -6.03 20.33
N ILE A 171 2.15 -6.10 19.25
CA ILE A 171 1.71 -6.61 17.95
C ILE A 171 1.28 -8.07 18.08
N LEU A 172 2.14 -8.91 18.68
CA LEU A 172 1.90 -10.35 18.82
C LEU A 172 0.70 -10.64 19.72
N ASP A 173 0.55 -9.91 20.84
CA ASP A 173 -0.59 -10.08 21.74
C ASP A 173 -1.91 -9.69 21.08
N ARG A 174 -1.92 -8.61 20.29
CA ARG A 174 -3.09 -8.21 19.50
C ARG A 174 -3.43 -9.27 18.46
N LEU A 175 -2.44 -9.77 17.72
CA LEU A 175 -2.66 -10.82 16.72
C LEU A 175 -3.18 -12.12 17.36
N ARG A 176 -2.64 -12.53 18.51
CA ARG A 176 -3.11 -13.70 19.25
C ARG A 176 -4.60 -13.62 19.58
N ARG A 177 -5.09 -12.44 19.94
CA ARG A 177 -6.51 -12.18 20.27
C ARG A 177 -7.39 -11.89 19.06
N ALA A 178 -6.80 -11.61 17.88
CA ALA A 178 -7.55 -11.24 16.69
C ALA A 178 -8.26 -12.43 16.03
N PRO A 179 -9.37 -12.21 15.29
CA PRO A 179 -10.04 -13.25 14.50
C PRO A 179 -9.10 -13.90 13.48
N ALA A 180 -9.38 -15.15 13.10
CA ALA A 180 -8.52 -15.93 12.20
C ALA A 180 -8.24 -15.25 10.85
N HIS A 181 -9.23 -14.55 10.28
CA HIS A 181 -9.04 -13.83 9.02
C HIS A 181 -8.07 -12.63 9.16
N VAL A 182 -8.13 -11.90 10.28
CA VAL A 182 -7.19 -10.79 10.56
C VAL A 182 -5.79 -11.34 10.77
N ARG A 183 -5.64 -12.41 11.56
CA ARG A 183 -4.34 -13.08 11.75
C ARG A 183 -3.71 -13.49 10.42
N LYS A 184 -4.50 -14.05 9.51
CA LYS A 184 -4.03 -14.46 8.18
C LYS A 184 -3.55 -13.27 7.35
N ILE A 185 -4.31 -12.17 7.31
CA ILE A 185 -3.96 -10.97 6.56
C ILE A 185 -2.70 -10.31 7.13
N GLN A 186 -2.59 -10.26 8.46
CA GLN A 186 -1.54 -9.52 9.17
C GLN A 186 -0.35 -10.41 9.58
N ALA A 187 -0.31 -11.67 9.14
CA ALA A 187 0.74 -12.63 9.48
C ALA A 187 2.15 -12.15 9.09
N GLY A 188 2.26 -11.36 8.01
CA GLY A 188 3.52 -10.73 7.60
C GLY A 188 4.10 -9.85 8.69
N TRP A 189 3.29 -8.96 9.26
CA TRP A 189 3.72 -8.04 10.32
C TRP A 189 3.99 -8.74 11.66
N GLY A 190 3.27 -9.85 11.93
CA GLY A 190 3.61 -10.71 13.07
C GLY A 190 5.02 -11.29 12.96
N ARG A 191 5.42 -11.79 11.77
CA ARG A 191 6.78 -12.29 11.53
C ARG A 191 7.85 -11.21 11.68
N VAL A 192 7.55 -9.96 11.29
CA VAL A 192 8.46 -8.82 11.52
C VAL A 192 8.65 -8.60 13.02
N ALA A 193 7.56 -8.57 13.80
CA ALA A 193 7.64 -8.43 15.25
C ALA A 193 8.42 -9.59 15.93
N GLU A 194 8.27 -10.83 15.45
CA GLU A 194 9.06 -11.98 15.92
C GLU A 194 10.55 -11.88 15.57
N GLU A 195 10.90 -11.34 14.40
CA GLU A 195 12.29 -11.10 14.01
C GLU A 195 12.93 -10.01 14.88
N VAL A 196 12.20 -8.93 15.11
CA VAL A 196 12.62 -7.83 15.99
C VAL A 196 12.96 -8.36 17.39
N LEU A 197 12.06 -9.13 18.01
CA LEU A 197 12.28 -9.72 19.34
C LEU A 197 13.45 -10.71 19.41
N ARG A 198 13.90 -11.26 18.27
CA ARG A 198 15.06 -12.16 18.19
C ARG A 198 16.39 -11.39 18.08
N ARG A 199 16.36 -10.15 17.59
CA ARG A 199 17.54 -9.29 17.37
C ARG A 199 17.87 -8.43 18.58
N THR A 200 16.83 -8.02 19.31
CA THR A 200 16.92 -7.37 20.63
C THR A 200 17.10 -8.39 21.75
#